data_AF-A0A7S4V1G8-F1
#
_entry.id   AF-A0A7S4V1G8-F1
#
_cell.length_a   1.000
_cell.length_b   1.000
_cell.length_c   1.000
_cell.angle_alpha   90.00
_cell.angle_beta   90.00
_cell.angle_gamma   90.00
#
_symmetry.space_group_name_H-M   'P 1'
#
loop_
_entity.id
_entity.type
_entity.pdbx_description
1 polymer ?
#
loop_
_entity_poly.entity_id
_entity_poly.type
_entity_poly.pdbx_seq_one_letter_code
_entity_poly.pdbx_strand_id
1 'polypeptide(L)'
;MTFDVEPFQTQEDDLEGHEEKVVESIGKVVEGMLTKALSFSLENLEKSPKDFVSFMDMTSRLRILPIHMLDLNGKEAFCIFVNLYHCLLQHALLLSIDGPPSKRSVVNFMRCSCYEIGGDVFSLAELQCCIIRGKMSPAVSAKPPYVEEPKGSQGHRFYALGIADTRTNFIL
;
A
#
# COMPACT_ATOMS: atom_id res chain seq x y z
N MET A 1 -20.19 -5.04 25.55
CA MET A 1 -20.45 -5.59 24.20
C MET A 1 -19.22 -6.39 23.81
N THR A 2 -19.29 -7.70 23.96
CA THR A 2 -18.28 -8.65 23.51
C THR A 2 -18.54 -8.95 22.04
N PHE A 3 -17.53 -8.78 21.20
CA PHE A 3 -17.60 -9.18 19.79
C PHE A 3 -17.26 -10.67 19.74
N ASP A 4 -18.27 -11.51 19.45
CA ASP A 4 -18.05 -12.90 19.08
C ASP A 4 -17.43 -12.93 17.67
N VAL A 5 -16.10 -13.04 17.63
CA VAL A 5 -15.37 -13.38 16.42
C VAL A 5 -15.04 -14.86 16.55
N GLU A 6 -15.68 -15.69 15.73
CA GLU A 6 -15.36 -17.12 15.70
C GLU A 6 -13.92 -17.33 15.19
N PRO A 7 -13.13 -18.18 15.86
CA PRO A 7 -11.78 -18.50 15.42
C PRO A 7 -11.82 -19.34 14.14
N PHE A 8 -10.96 -18.99 13.18
CA PHE A 8 -10.72 -19.80 11.98
C PHE A 8 -10.25 -21.20 12.39
N GLN A 9 -11.01 -22.23 12.01
CA GLN A 9 -10.62 -23.63 12.19
C GLN A 9 -9.52 -23.98 11.19
N THR A 10 -8.33 -24.32 11.70
CA THR A 10 -7.20 -24.83 10.92
C THR A 10 -7.42 -26.31 10.61
N GLN A 11 -7.53 -26.64 9.33
CA GLN A 11 -7.42 -28.01 8.82
C GLN A 11 -6.10 -28.08 8.04
N GLU A 12 -5.12 -28.84 8.54
CA GLU A 12 -3.69 -28.74 8.22
C GLU A 12 -3.24 -29.38 6.88
N ASP A 13 -4.14 -29.77 5.97
CA ASP A 13 -3.75 -30.53 4.76
C ASP A 13 -3.87 -29.77 3.40
N ASP A 14 -4.20 -28.47 3.38
CA ASP A 14 -4.38 -27.67 2.13
C ASP A 14 -3.70 -26.27 2.17
N LEU A 15 -2.52 -26.16 2.78
CA LEU A 15 -1.88 -24.85 3.03
C LEU A 15 -1.45 -24.10 1.75
N GLU A 16 -0.86 -24.77 0.77
CA GLU A 16 -0.38 -24.12 -0.47
C GLU A 16 -1.53 -23.55 -1.32
N GLY A 17 -2.66 -24.27 -1.42
CA GLY A 17 -3.83 -23.82 -2.18
C GLY A 17 -4.62 -22.71 -1.49
N HIS A 18 -4.45 -22.54 -0.17
CA HIS A 18 -5.08 -21.46 0.58
C HIS A 18 -4.31 -20.14 0.42
N GLU A 19 -2.98 -20.17 0.49
CA GLU A 19 -2.13 -18.98 0.32
C GLU A 19 -2.29 -18.36 -1.07
N GLU A 20 -2.27 -19.17 -2.14
CA GLU A 20 -2.43 -18.68 -3.51
C GLU A 20 -3.78 -17.96 -3.72
N LYS A 21 -4.87 -18.51 -3.16
CA LYS A 21 -6.19 -17.86 -3.20
C LYS A 21 -6.23 -16.54 -2.43
N VAL A 22 -5.51 -16.45 -1.32
CA VAL A 22 -5.39 -15.20 -0.54
C VAL A 22 -4.64 -14.15 -1.35
N VAL A 23 -3.51 -14.50 -1.99
CA VAL A 23 -2.75 -13.58 -2.84
C VAL A 23 -3.58 -13.08 -4.03
N GLU A 24 -4.29 -13.99 -4.71
CA GLU A 24 -5.19 -13.63 -5.81
C GLU A 24 -6.31 -12.68 -5.34
N SER A 25 -6.86 -12.93 -4.15
CA SER A 25 -7.87 -12.07 -3.53
C SER A 25 -7.31 -10.68 -3.21
N ILE A 26 -6.10 -10.58 -2.65
CA ILE A 26 -5.43 -9.30 -2.40
C ILE A 26 -5.24 -8.54 -3.71
N GLY A 27 -4.72 -9.20 -4.74
CA GLY A 27 -4.51 -8.62 -6.06
C GLY A 27 -5.78 -8.00 -6.63
N LYS A 28 -6.89 -8.76 -6.62
CA LYS A 28 -8.21 -8.29 -7.09
C LYS A 28 -8.74 -7.09 -6.31
N VAL A 29 -8.57 -7.10 -4.98
CA VAL A 29 -8.99 -5.97 -4.13
C VAL A 29 -8.23 -4.70 -4.52
N VAL A 30 -6.90 -4.79 -4.60
CA VAL A 30 -6.05 -3.64 -4.90
C VAL A 30 -6.25 -3.14 -6.33
N GLU A 31 -6.41 -4.04 -7.31
CA GLU A 31 -6.76 -3.71 -8.69
C GLU A 31 -8.09 -2.96 -8.77
N GLY A 32 -9.12 -3.46 -8.08
CA GLY A 32 -10.43 -2.81 -8.02
C GLY A 32 -10.35 -1.42 -7.39
N MET A 33 -9.55 -1.25 -6.34
CA MET A 33 -9.30 0.05 -5.71
C MET A 33 -8.63 1.03 -6.67
N LEU A 34 -7.56 0.61 -7.34
CA LEU A 34 -6.84 1.46 -8.29
C LEU A 34 -7.74 1.84 -9.47
N THR A 35 -8.49 0.87 -10.01
CA THR A 35 -9.46 1.12 -11.09
C THR A 35 -10.49 2.17 -10.69
N LYS A 36 -11.02 2.06 -9.46
CA LYS A 36 -11.96 3.06 -8.93
C LYS A 36 -11.29 4.43 -8.75
N ALA A 37 -10.07 4.49 -8.23
CA ALA A 37 -9.31 5.73 -8.08
C ALA A 37 -9.08 6.44 -9.43
N LEU A 38 -8.75 5.67 -10.48
CA LEU A 38 -8.50 6.17 -11.83
C LEU A 38 -9.78 6.56 -12.58
N SER A 39 -10.94 6.07 -12.14
CA SER A 39 -12.24 6.46 -12.72
C SER A 39 -12.72 7.85 -12.34
N PHE A 40 -12.06 8.47 -11.34
CA PHE A 40 -12.45 9.78 -10.87
C PHE A 40 -12.10 10.88 -11.86
N SER A 41 -13.12 11.66 -12.19
CA SER A 41 -13.03 12.95 -12.87
C SER A 41 -13.90 13.93 -12.08
N LEU A 42 -13.68 15.23 -12.28
CA LEU A 42 -14.49 16.26 -11.61
C LEU A 42 -15.99 16.05 -11.89
N GLU A 43 -16.35 15.78 -13.14
CA GLU A 43 -17.73 15.51 -13.55
C GLU A 43 -18.32 14.26 -12.89
N ASN A 44 -17.53 13.19 -12.74
CA ASN A 44 -18.00 11.95 -12.12
C ASN A 44 -18.22 12.12 -10.62
N LEU A 45 -17.32 12.86 -9.95
CA LEU A 45 -17.41 13.13 -8.52
C LEU A 45 -18.61 14.02 -8.17
N GLU A 46 -18.91 15.02 -8.99
CA GLU A 46 -20.10 15.87 -8.81
C GLU A 46 -21.41 15.08 -9.02
N LYS A 47 -21.44 14.18 -10.02
CA LYS A 47 -22.61 13.36 -10.33
C LYS A 47 -22.86 12.25 -9.30
N SER A 48 -21.80 11.67 -8.75
CA SER A 48 -21.87 10.52 -7.83
C SER A 48 -20.88 10.65 -6.68
N PRO A 49 -21.18 11.46 -5.65
CA PRO A 49 -20.33 11.56 -4.45
C PRO A 49 -20.23 10.24 -3.67
N LYS A 50 -21.17 9.31 -3.89
CA LYS A 50 -21.17 7.98 -3.27
C LYS A 50 -19.96 7.14 -3.71
N ASP A 51 -19.47 7.33 -4.93
CA ASP A 51 -18.30 6.61 -5.41
C ASP A 51 -17.03 7.05 -4.69
N PHE A 52 -16.93 8.33 -4.37
CA PHE A 52 -15.84 8.84 -3.54
C PHE A 52 -15.90 8.23 -2.13
N VAL A 53 -17.06 8.25 -1.47
CA VAL A 53 -17.23 7.63 -0.14
C VAL A 53 -16.87 6.15 -0.17
N SER A 54 -17.35 5.41 -1.16
CA SER A 54 -17.01 3.99 -1.33
C SER A 54 -15.51 3.76 -1.50
N PHE A 55 -14.80 4.65 -2.22
CA PHE A 55 -13.36 4.56 -2.33
C PHE A 55 -12.66 4.84 -0.99
N MET A 56 -13.08 5.86 -0.25
CA MET A 56 -12.59 6.13 1.10
C MET A 56 -12.78 4.91 2.02
N ASP A 57 -13.96 4.29 1.99
CA ASP A 57 -14.24 3.09 2.77
C ASP A 57 -13.30 1.93 2.40
N MET A 58 -13.05 1.73 1.10
CA MET A 58 -12.08 0.72 0.64
C MET A 58 -10.67 0.99 1.16
N THR A 59 -10.20 2.24 1.16
CA THR A 59 -8.88 2.57 1.72
C THR A 59 -8.79 2.26 3.21
N SER A 60 -9.86 2.45 3.97
CA SER A 60 -9.91 2.10 5.40
C SER A 60 -9.83 0.58 5.67
N ARG A 61 -10.15 -0.25 4.68
CA ARG A 61 -10.09 -1.72 4.78
C ARG A 61 -8.69 -2.27 4.51
N LEU A 62 -7.75 -1.45 4.05
CA LEU A 62 -6.36 -1.88 3.87
C LEU A 62 -5.71 -2.37 5.16
N ARG A 63 -6.12 -1.85 6.33
CA ARG A 63 -5.61 -2.29 7.64
C ARG A 63 -5.82 -3.78 7.95
N ILE A 64 -6.81 -4.42 7.32
CA ILE A 64 -7.09 -5.86 7.51
C ILE A 64 -6.55 -6.74 6.38
N LEU A 65 -5.78 -6.18 5.45
CA LEU A 65 -5.23 -6.91 4.32
C LEU A 65 -4.07 -7.81 4.79
N PRO A 66 -4.08 -9.14 4.53
CA PRO A 66 -3.04 -10.04 5.03
C PRO A 66 -1.75 -9.96 4.19
N ILE A 67 -1.10 -8.78 4.16
CA ILE A 67 0.10 -8.52 3.34
C ILE A 67 1.32 -9.35 3.75
N HIS A 68 1.33 -9.89 4.98
CA HIS A 68 2.39 -10.78 5.47
C HIS A 68 2.38 -12.15 4.78
N MET A 69 1.30 -12.51 4.09
CA MET A 69 1.18 -13.74 3.30
C MET A 69 1.76 -13.61 1.88
N LEU A 70 2.25 -12.43 1.50
CA LEU A 70 2.80 -12.21 0.16
C LEU A 70 4.23 -12.76 0.06
N ASP A 71 4.52 -13.50 -1.01
CA ASP A 71 5.91 -13.79 -1.39
C ASP A 71 6.57 -12.51 -1.94
N LEU A 72 7.42 -11.88 -1.12
CA LEU A 72 8.14 -10.65 -1.45
C LEU A 72 9.16 -10.82 -2.59
N ASN A 73 9.47 -12.05 -3.02
CA ASN A 73 10.29 -12.32 -4.20
C ASN A 73 9.45 -12.56 -5.47
N GLY A 74 8.14 -12.72 -5.33
CA GLY A 74 7.18 -12.95 -6.41
C GLY A 74 6.83 -11.68 -7.19
N LYS A 75 6.40 -11.85 -8.44
CA LYS A 75 5.98 -10.73 -9.32
C LYS A 75 4.65 -10.15 -8.87
N GLU A 76 3.82 -10.99 -8.26
CA GLU A 76 2.50 -10.69 -7.75
C GLU A 76 2.62 -9.66 -6.62
N ALA A 77 3.53 -9.86 -5.66
CA ALA A 77 3.80 -8.89 -4.61
C ALA A 77 4.25 -7.54 -5.18
N PHE A 78 5.12 -7.54 -6.20
CA PHE A 78 5.52 -6.31 -6.89
C PHE A 78 4.31 -5.57 -7.49
N CYS A 79 3.46 -6.25 -8.25
CA CYS A 79 2.26 -5.66 -8.84
C CYS A 79 1.30 -5.13 -7.75
N ILE A 80 1.11 -5.87 -6.67
CA ILE A 80 0.26 -5.46 -5.54
C ILE A 80 0.78 -4.17 -4.91
N PHE A 81 2.07 -4.09 -4.55
CA PHE A 81 2.63 -2.90 -3.91
C PHE A 81 2.69 -1.70 -4.85
N VAL A 82 2.95 -1.90 -6.15
CA VAL A 82 2.87 -0.82 -7.15
C VAL A 82 1.45 -0.29 -7.27
N ASN A 83 0.45 -1.17 -7.36
CA ASN A 83 -0.95 -0.74 -7.45
C ASN A 83 -1.42 -0.04 -6.17
N LEU A 84 -1.01 -0.55 -5.00
CA LEU A 84 -1.24 0.11 -3.70
C LEU A 84 -0.62 1.51 -3.70
N TYR A 85 0.64 1.65 -4.10
CA TYR A 85 1.33 2.93 -4.17
C TYR A 85 0.57 3.94 -5.02
N HIS A 86 0.18 3.58 -6.25
CA HIS A 86 -0.56 4.49 -7.13
C HIS A 86 -1.96 4.82 -6.61
N CYS A 87 -2.66 3.83 -6.02
CA CYS A 87 -3.97 4.05 -5.42
C CYS A 87 -3.89 5.04 -4.25
N LEU A 88 -2.91 4.87 -3.37
CA LEU A 88 -2.70 5.70 -2.19
C LEU A 88 -2.15 7.09 -2.54
N LEU A 89 -1.34 7.19 -3.60
CA LEU A 89 -0.91 8.46 -4.17
C LEU A 89 -2.11 9.25 -4.67
N GLN A 90 -3.00 8.62 -5.45
CA GLN A 90 -4.21 9.25 -5.95
C GLN A 90 -5.13 9.69 -4.80
N HIS A 91 -5.30 8.84 -3.79
CA HIS A 91 -6.05 9.19 -2.58
C HIS A 91 -5.46 10.41 -1.85
N ALA A 92 -4.14 10.44 -1.64
CA ALA A 92 -3.47 11.58 -0.99
C ALA A 92 -3.62 12.88 -1.81
N LEU A 93 -3.56 12.80 -3.14
CA LEU A 93 -3.76 13.95 -4.02
C LEU A 93 -5.21 14.47 -3.97
N LEU A 94 -6.20 13.57 -3.90
CA LEU A 94 -7.62 13.94 -3.80
C LEU A 94 -7.96 14.63 -2.47
N LEU A 95 -7.28 14.27 -1.39
CA LEU A 95 -7.46 14.90 -0.07
C LEU A 95 -6.61 16.15 0.16
N SER A 96 -5.69 16.46 -0.76
CA SER A 96 -4.79 17.59 -0.60
C SER A 96 -5.54 18.92 -0.67
N ILE A 97 -5.66 19.60 0.48
CA ILE A 97 -6.38 20.87 0.61
C ILE A 97 -5.71 21.97 -0.22
N ASP A 98 -4.38 21.97 -0.28
CA ASP A 98 -3.58 22.98 -1.00
C ASP A 98 -3.39 22.64 -2.49
N GLY A 99 -4.12 21.64 -3.00
CA GLY A 99 -3.95 21.12 -4.34
C GLY A 99 -2.69 20.26 -4.51
N PRO A 100 -2.26 19.99 -5.76
CA PRO A 100 -1.12 19.12 -6.02
C PRO A 100 0.18 19.65 -5.39
N PRO A 101 1.05 18.77 -4.87
CA PRO A 101 2.29 19.19 -4.24
C PRO A 101 3.23 19.88 -5.23
N SER A 102 3.84 20.97 -4.80
CA SER A 102 4.93 21.63 -5.51
C SER A 102 6.21 20.78 -5.48
N LYS A 103 7.18 21.10 -6.36
CA LYS A 103 8.51 20.46 -6.35
C LYS A 103 9.22 20.52 -4.98
N ARG A 104 8.95 21.56 -4.18
CA ARG A 104 9.55 21.72 -2.85
C ARG A 104 8.80 20.94 -1.78
N SER A 105 7.48 20.80 -1.91
CA SER A 105 6.63 20.13 -0.92
C SER A 105 6.44 18.64 -1.19
N VAL A 106 6.77 18.14 -2.39
CA VAL A 106 6.58 16.72 -2.75
C VAL A 106 7.26 15.76 -1.77
N VAL A 107 8.48 16.08 -1.31
CA VAL A 107 9.19 15.24 -0.33
C VAL A 107 8.42 15.17 0.98
N ASN A 108 7.95 16.31 1.47
CA ASN A 108 7.16 16.36 2.70
C ASN A 108 5.80 15.65 2.53
N PHE A 109 5.13 15.89 1.41
CA PHE A 109 3.86 15.25 1.04
C PHE A 109 3.98 13.72 1.05
N MET A 110 5.00 13.17 0.39
CA MET A 110 5.22 11.71 0.33
C MET A 110 5.51 11.10 1.70
N ARG A 111 6.16 11.86 2.59
CA ARG A 111 6.52 11.41 3.94
C ARG A 111 5.38 11.52 4.95
N CYS A 112 4.51 12.51 4.78
CA CYS A 112 3.38 12.75 5.68
C CYS A 112 2.10 12.03 5.26
N SER A 113 2.02 11.55 4.01
CA SER A 113 0.91 10.73 3.53
C SER A 113 1.11 9.29 3.97
N CYS A 114 0.57 8.96 5.15
CA CYS A 114 0.72 7.66 5.81
C CYS A 114 -0.58 6.86 5.81
N TYR A 115 -0.45 5.54 5.69
CA TYR A 115 -1.56 4.60 5.58
C TYR A 115 -1.30 3.36 6.44
N GLU A 116 -2.36 2.86 7.08
CA GLU A 116 -2.34 1.59 7.77
C GLU A 116 -2.71 0.46 6.78
N ILE A 117 -1.79 -0.50 6.61
CA ILE A 117 -1.92 -1.62 5.66
C ILE A 117 -1.53 -2.89 6.40
N GLY A 118 -2.47 -3.83 6.53
CA GLY A 118 -2.24 -5.11 7.18
C GLY A 118 -1.73 -5.06 8.62
N GLY A 119 -2.08 -4.02 9.37
CA GLY A 119 -1.66 -3.80 10.76
C GLY A 119 -0.38 -2.98 10.93
N ASP A 120 0.31 -2.65 9.84
CA ASP A 120 1.50 -1.79 9.84
C ASP A 120 1.23 -0.43 9.19
N VAL A 121 2.06 0.56 9.49
CA VAL A 121 1.92 1.93 8.96
C VAL A 121 3.03 2.24 7.96
N PHE A 122 2.65 2.71 6.78
CA PHE A 122 3.57 3.05 5.70
C PHE A 122 3.29 4.45 5.16
N SER A 123 4.34 5.24 4.98
CA SER A 123 4.28 6.45 4.14
C SER A 123 4.41 6.10 2.65
N LEU A 124 3.93 7.00 1.78
CA LEU A 124 4.16 6.87 0.33
C LEU A 124 5.66 6.82 0.00
N ALA A 125 6.49 7.54 0.74
CA ALA A 125 7.95 7.50 0.58
C ALA A 125 8.54 6.12 0.91
N GLU A 126 8.05 5.43 1.95
CA GLU A 126 8.49 4.09 2.32
C GLU A 126 8.01 3.03 1.33
N LEU A 127 6.75 3.11 0.89
CA LEU A 127 6.24 2.25 -0.18
C LEU A 127 7.11 2.36 -1.43
N GLN A 128 7.47 3.58 -1.83
CA GLN A 128 8.32 3.82 -3.00
C GLN A 128 9.76 3.35 -2.79
N CYS A 129 10.42 3.79 -1.72
CA CYS A 129 11.87 3.64 -1.55
C CYS A 129 12.28 2.35 -0.84
N CYS A 130 11.52 1.92 0.16
CA CYS A 130 11.88 0.79 1.03
C CYS A 130 11.24 -0.52 0.55
N ILE A 131 10.02 -0.45 0.00
CA ILE A 131 9.29 -1.64 -0.45
C ILE A 131 9.50 -1.88 -1.94
N ILE A 132 9.02 -1.00 -2.82
CA ILE A 132 9.02 -1.20 -4.27
C ILE A 132 10.44 -1.16 -4.84
N ARG A 133 11.23 -0.16 -4.46
CA ARG A 133 12.66 -0.12 -4.81
C ARG A 133 13.48 -1.12 -3.98
N GLY A 134 12.93 -1.67 -2.89
CA GLY A 134 13.49 -2.78 -2.13
C GLY A 134 15.02 -2.79 -2.03
N LYS A 135 15.63 -3.82 -2.61
CA LYS A 135 17.10 -4.01 -2.63
C LYS A 135 17.85 -3.13 -3.63
N MET A 136 17.18 -2.34 -4.47
CA MET A 136 17.79 -1.53 -5.54
C MET A 136 18.37 -0.20 -5.07
N SER A 137 17.94 0.33 -3.93
CA SER A 137 18.39 1.63 -3.44
C SER A 137 18.70 1.57 -1.96
N PRO A 138 19.76 2.26 -1.48
CA PRO A 138 19.91 2.48 -0.06
C PRO A 138 18.66 3.20 0.44
N ALA A 139 18.18 2.84 1.63
CA ALA A 139 17.11 3.57 2.28
C ALA A 139 17.53 5.05 2.30
N VAL A 140 16.74 5.93 1.67
CA VAL A 140 16.98 7.37 1.73
C VAL A 140 16.90 7.72 3.20
N SER A 141 18.05 8.02 3.82
CA SER A 141 18.23 7.97 5.27
C SER A 141 17.12 8.70 6.04
N ALA A 142 16.26 7.91 6.69
CA ALA A 142 16.12 7.80 8.14
C ALA A 142 15.95 9.09 8.96
N LYS A 143 15.04 9.95 8.53
CA LYS A 143 14.19 10.61 9.54
C LYS A 143 12.77 10.29 9.15
N PRO A 144 12.13 9.26 9.69
CA PRO A 144 10.70 9.16 9.50
C PRO A 144 10.04 10.33 10.27
N PRO A 145 8.86 10.81 9.88
CA PRO A 145 8.06 11.62 10.78
C PRO A 145 7.60 10.81 12.02
N TYR A 146 7.70 9.47 12.02
CA TYR A 146 7.33 8.62 13.16
C TYR A 146 8.26 7.41 13.37
N VAL A 147 8.57 7.18 14.65
CA VAL A 147 9.33 6.06 15.24
C VAL A 147 10.74 5.89 14.66
N GLU A 148 11.73 6.39 15.39
CA GLU A 148 13.13 6.03 15.13
C GLU A 148 13.30 4.52 15.33
N GLU A 149 13.63 3.81 14.26
CA GLU A 149 14.05 2.42 14.35
C GLU A 149 15.28 2.30 15.27
N PRO A 150 15.32 1.28 16.16
CA PRO A 150 16.50 1.01 16.96
C PRO A 150 17.75 0.94 16.07
N LYS A 151 18.82 1.63 16.47
CA LYS A 151 20.05 1.72 15.67
C LYS A 151 20.55 0.31 15.32
N GLY A 152 20.63 0.01 14.02
CA GLY A 152 21.08 -1.28 13.50
C GLY A 152 19.95 -2.26 13.14
N SER A 153 18.69 -1.95 13.45
CA SER A 153 17.57 -2.73 12.95
C SER A 153 17.40 -2.51 11.44
N GLN A 154 16.99 -3.57 10.74
CA GLN A 154 16.59 -3.52 9.33
C GLN A 154 15.06 -3.56 9.23
N GLY A 155 14.35 -2.96 10.20
CA GLY A 155 12.89 -3.02 10.30
C GLY A 155 12.22 -2.50 9.03
N HIS A 156 12.76 -1.40 8.48
CA HIS A 156 12.30 -0.76 7.26
C HIS A 156 12.43 -1.64 6.01
N ARG A 157 13.18 -2.75 6.10
CA ARG A 157 13.34 -3.72 5.01
C ARG A 157 12.50 -4.98 5.19
N PHE A 158 11.68 -5.07 6.23
CA PHE A 158 10.86 -6.25 6.47
C PHE A 158 9.98 -6.59 5.26
N TYR A 159 9.39 -5.57 4.64
CA TYR A 159 8.58 -5.69 3.42
C TYR A 159 9.35 -5.39 2.13
N ALA A 160 10.69 -5.29 2.16
CA ALA A 160 11.46 -4.95 0.96
C ALA A 160 11.34 -6.04 -0.10
N LEU A 161 10.91 -5.66 -1.31
CA LEU A 161 10.79 -6.59 -2.41
C LEU A 161 12.16 -7.12 -2.84
N GLY A 162 12.21 -8.42 -3.13
CA GLY A 162 13.39 -9.11 -3.62
C GLY A 162 13.68 -8.85 -5.09
N ILE A 163 12.66 -8.43 -5.86
CA ILE A 163 12.79 -8.14 -7.28
C ILE A 163 13.52 -6.82 -7.49
N ALA A 164 14.64 -6.88 -8.21
CA ALA A 164 15.37 -5.71 -8.67
C ALA A 164 15.17 -5.53 -10.18
N ASP A 165 14.27 -4.63 -10.57
CA ASP A 165 14.02 -4.30 -11.98
C ASP A 165 14.23 -2.81 -12.24
N THR A 166 15.19 -2.47 -13.11
CA THR A 166 15.48 -1.08 -13.49
C THR A 166 14.27 -0.34 -14.08
N ARG A 167 13.32 -1.08 -14.66
CA ARG A 167 12.09 -0.53 -15.25
C ARG A 167 11.14 0.06 -14.21
N THR A 168 11.30 -0.30 -12.94
CA THR A 168 10.56 0.28 -11.82
C THR A 168 10.65 1.82 -11.80
N ASN A 169 11.74 2.40 -12.29
CA ASN A 169 11.89 3.86 -12.38
C ASN A 169 10.96 4.54 -13.41
N PHE A 170 10.37 3.79 -14.36
CA PHE A 170 9.38 4.33 -15.31
C PHE A 170 7.95 4.21 -14.80
N ILE A 171 7.74 3.40 -13.76
CA ILE A 171 6.43 3.15 -13.16
C ILE A 171 6.18 4.14 -12.01
N LEU A 172 7.23 4.46 -11.24
CA LEU A 172 7.21 5.37 -10.09
C LEU A 172 7.39 6.84 -10.46
#